data_AF-A0A7Y2C765-F1
#
_entry.id   AF-A0A7Y2C765-F1
#
_cell.length_a   1.000
_cell.length_b   1.000
_cell.length_c   1.000
_cell.angle_alpha   90.00
_cell.angle_beta   90.00
_cell.angle_gamma   90.00
#
_symmetry.space_group_name_H-M   'P 1'
#
loop_
_entity.id
_entity.type
_entity.pdbx_description
1 polymer ?
#
loop_
_entity_poly.entity_id
_entity_poly.type
_entity_poly.pdbx_seq_one_letter_code
_entity_poly.pdbx_strand_id
1 'polypeptide(L)'
;MDSGSVRFYEVTLWDINMELPLYGELVSVSSALVIAGAVVIALVLGFIGTRLIVWTIATTLLLYGLGAPTGVWIGFVVLALIFNLPMLRRVLSAGVMKAMVAMKFLPSISQTEKEAIDAGTVWVEGELFSGKPDFARMLEQPYP
;
A
#
# COMPACT_ATOMS: atom_id res chain seq x y z
N MET A 1 56.39 2.22 -42.54
CA MET A 1 56.26 2.38 -41.08
C MET A 1 55.64 3.73 -40.84
N ASP A 2 54.32 3.78 -40.78
CA ASP A 2 53.60 4.94 -40.27
C ASP A 2 52.50 4.41 -39.36
N SER A 3 52.73 4.59 -38.06
CA SER A 3 51.89 4.05 -36.99
C SER A 3 50.84 5.11 -36.67
N GLY A 4 49.74 5.08 -37.42
CA GLY A 4 48.55 5.90 -37.16
C GLY A 4 47.99 5.56 -35.77
N SER A 5 48.37 6.36 -34.77
CA SER A 5 47.86 6.27 -33.41
C SER A 5 46.39 6.63 -33.40
N VAL A 6 45.54 5.61 -33.34
CA VAL A 6 44.08 5.75 -33.17
C VAL A 6 43.84 6.35 -31.79
N ARG A 7 43.47 7.63 -31.74
CA ARG A 7 43.09 8.33 -30.50
C ARG A 7 41.70 7.84 -30.13
N PHE A 8 41.64 6.82 -29.28
CA PHE A 8 40.42 6.42 -28.60
C PHE A 8 39.96 7.59 -27.73
N TYR A 9 38.82 8.17 -28.07
CA TYR A 9 38.12 9.09 -27.19
C TYR A 9 37.63 8.26 -26.00
N GLU A 10 38.30 8.36 -24.86
CA GLU A 10 37.72 7.92 -23.59
C GLU A 10 36.54 8.84 -23.30
N VAL A 11 35.35 8.45 -23.77
CA VAL A 11 34.10 9.06 -23.33
C VAL A 11 33.93 8.66 -21.87
N THR A 12 34.41 9.52 -20.98
CA THR A 12 34.13 9.48 -19.56
C THR A 12 32.62 9.51 -19.38
N LEU A 13 32.03 8.39 -18.95
CA LEU A 13 30.60 8.24 -18.61
C LEU A 13 30.10 9.24 -17.53
N TRP A 14 31.01 10.07 -17.00
CA TRP A 14 30.79 11.08 -15.97
C TRP A 14 30.43 12.46 -16.53
N ASP A 15 30.67 12.73 -17.82
CA ASP A 15 30.39 14.04 -18.45
C ASP A 15 28.96 14.20 -18.96
N ILE A 16 28.08 13.24 -18.66
CA ILE A 16 26.66 13.34 -18.96
C ILE A 16 26.01 14.25 -17.91
N ASN A 17 26.29 15.55 -17.97
CA ASN A 17 25.44 16.59 -17.38
C ASN A 17 24.17 16.68 -18.23
N MET A 18 23.30 15.68 -18.09
CA MET A 18 21.90 15.83 -18.48
C MET A 18 21.29 16.85 -17.51
N GLU A 19 21.20 18.11 -17.93
CA GLU A 19 20.30 19.08 -17.29
C GLU A 19 18.88 18.51 -17.40
N LEU A 20 18.47 17.77 -16.37
CA LEU A 20 17.16 17.13 -16.34
C LEU A 20 16.11 18.24 -16.26
N PRO A 21 15.21 18.36 -17.26
CA PRO A 21 14.21 19.42 -17.25
C PRO A 21 13.36 19.28 -15.99
N LEU A 22 13.14 20.41 -15.29
CA LEU A 22 12.31 20.52 -14.08
C LEU A 22 12.88 19.86 -12.81
N TYR A 23 14.12 19.38 -12.81
CA TYR A 23 14.75 18.81 -11.63
C TYR A 23 15.25 19.91 -10.68
N GLY A 24 14.80 19.90 -9.43
CA GLY A 24 15.23 20.88 -8.42
C GLY A 24 14.59 22.28 -8.56
N GLU A 25 13.70 22.50 -9.52
CA GLU A 25 13.02 23.79 -9.72
C GLU A 25 12.20 24.23 -8.50
N LEU A 26 11.69 23.29 -7.69
CA LEU A 26 10.95 23.62 -6.47
C LEU A 26 11.84 24.19 -5.36
N VAL A 27 13.17 24.07 -5.46
CA VAL A 27 14.11 24.73 -4.54
C VAL A 27 14.09 26.24 -4.72
N SER A 28 13.76 26.73 -5.92
CA SER A 28 13.62 28.16 -6.21
C SER A 28 12.31 28.75 -5.66
N VAL A 29 11.33 27.90 -5.33
CA VAL A 29 10.01 28.28 -4.82
C VAL A 29 10.05 28.35 -3.29
N SER A 30 9.28 29.28 -2.71
CA SER A 30 9.13 29.37 -1.25
C SER A 30 8.75 28.01 -0.65
N SER A 31 9.56 27.55 0.32
CA SER A 31 9.35 26.26 1.00
C SER A 31 7.96 26.15 1.62
N ALA A 32 7.40 27.25 2.11
CA ALA A 32 6.05 27.30 2.66
C ALA A 32 4.97 26.95 1.62
N LEU A 33 5.11 27.41 0.37
CA LEU A 33 4.17 27.11 -0.71
C LEU A 33 4.30 25.67 -1.19
N VAL A 34 5.52 25.15 -1.24
CA VAL A 34 5.76 23.74 -1.59
C VAL A 34 5.13 22.81 -0.55
N ILE A 35 5.33 23.12 0.73
CA ILE A 35 4.74 22.34 1.83
C ILE A 35 3.21 22.45 1.80
N ALA A 36 2.65 23.66 1.65
CA ALA A 36 1.20 23.84 1.56
C ALA A 36 0.60 23.07 0.38
N GLY A 37 1.22 23.13 -0.80
CA GLY A 37 0.79 22.38 -1.98
C GLY A 37 0.86 20.86 -1.76
N ALA A 38 1.95 20.37 -1.15
CA ALA A 38 2.11 18.96 -0.83
C ALA A 38 1.03 18.46 0.16
N VAL A 39 0.71 19.27 1.18
CA VAL A 39 -0.35 18.96 2.15
C VAL A 39 -1.72 18.92 1.48
N VAL A 40 -2.04 19.89 0.61
CA VAL A 40 -3.30 19.90 -0.14
C VAL A 40 -3.42 18.66 -1.03
N ILE A 41 -2.36 18.31 -1.76
CA ILE A 41 -2.32 17.09 -2.60
C ILE A 41 -2.52 15.84 -1.73
N ALA A 42 -1.83 15.74 -0.60
CA ALA A 42 -1.96 14.62 0.33
C ALA A 42 -3.39 14.50 0.89
N LEU A 43 -4.02 15.61 1.26
CA LEU A 43 -5.40 15.64 1.75
C LEU A 43 -6.40 15.19 0.68
N VAL A 44 -6.26 15.69 -0.55
CA VAL A 44 -7.14 15.31 -1.67
C VAL A 44 -6.96 13.84 -2.04
N LEU A 45 -5.71 13.36 -2.17
CA LEU A 45 -5.43 11.96 -2.46
C LEU A 45 -5.89 11.01 -1.34
N GLY A 46 -5.81 11.46 -0.09
CA GLY A 46 -6.29 10.74 1.09
C GLY A 46 -7.82 10.66 1.12
N PHE A 47 -8.51 11.76 0.83
CA PHE A 47 -9.97 11.83 0.80
C PHE A 47 -10.59 10.92 -0.26
N ILE A 48 -9.93 10.77 -1.41
CA ILE A 48 -10.39 9.91 -2.52
C ILE A 48 -10.19 8.40 -2.23
N GLY A 49 -9.47 8.04 -1.15
CA GLY A 49 -9.19 6.64 -0.83
C GLY A 49 -8.27 5.97 -1.86
N THR A 50 -7.30 6.72 -2.37
CA THR A 50 -6.51 6.32 -3.55
C THR A 50 -5.54 5.17 -3.27
N ARG A 51 -5.28 4.32 -4.28
CA ARG A 51 -4.32 3.20 -4.20
C ARG A 51 -2.90 3.69 -3.87
N LEU A 52 -2.13 2.88 -3.13
CA LEU A 52 -0.74 3.17 -2.72
C LEU A 52 0.19 3.56 -3.89
N ILE A 53 -0.06 3.05 -5.09
CA ILE A 53 0.70 3.42 -6.30
C ILE A 53 0.61 4.92 -6.59
N VAL A 54 -0.56 5.53 -6.42
CA VAL A 54 -0.73 6.97 -6.70
C VAL A 54 0.04 7.81 -5.69
N TRP A 55 0.10 7.38 -4.43
CA TRP A 55 0.96 8.00 -3.42
C TRP A 55 2.44 7.89 -3.79
N THR A 56 2.90 6.72 -4.26
CA THR A 56 4.30 6.57 -4.69
C THR A 56 4.62 7.48 -5.87
N ILE A 57 3.71 7.66 -6.83
CA ILE A 57 3.89 8.56 -7.97
C ILE A 57 3.94 10.02 -7.49
N ALA A 58 3.01 10.43 -6.61
CA ALA A 58 3.00 11.79 -6.06
C ALA A 58 4.28 12.12 -5.29
N THR A 59 4.76 11.21 -4.45
CA THR A 59 6.03 11.38 -3.74
C THR A 59 7.22 11.41 -4.68
N THR A 60 7.23 10.58 -5.73
CA THR A 60 8.28 10.58 -6.77
C THR A 60 8.36 11.93 -7.45
N LEU A 61 7.23 12.49 -7.88
CA LEU A 61 7.17 13.80 -8.54
C LEU A 61 7.64 14.93 -7.62
N LEU A 62 7.27 14.86 -6.34
CA LEU A 62 7.69 15.84 -5.34
C LEU A 62 9.19 15.78 -5.06
N LEU A 63 9.76 14.57 -4.90
CA LEU A 63 11.20 14.37 -4.71
C LEU A 63 12.02 14.80 -5.93
N TYR A 64 11.49 14.57 -7.13
CA TYR A 64 12.09 15.03 -8.39
C TYR A 64 12.12 16.55 -8.48
N GLY A 65 10.98 17.21 -8.20
CA GLY A 65 10.90 18.67 -8.22
C GLY A 65 11.77 19.35 -7.15
N LEU A 66 11.98 18.70 -6.00
CA LEU A 66 12.86 19.19 -4.92
C LEU A 66 14.36 18.93 -5.16
N GLY A 67 14.74 18.18 -6.20
CA GLY A 67 16.14 17.87 -6.46
C GLY A 67 16.77 17.00 -5.37
N ALA A 68 16.01 16.03 -4.84
CA ALA A 68 16.46 15.23 -3.70
C ALA A 68 17.76 14.45 -4.00
N PRO A 69 18.73 14.40 -3.05
CA PRO A 69 19.96 13.64 -3.20
C PRO A 69 19.70 12.15 -3.47
N THR A 70 20.62 11.50 -4.20
CA THR A 70 20.53 10.07 -4.57
C THR A 70 20.35 9.14 -3.36
N GLY A 71 20.85 9.50 -2.18
CA GLY A 71 20.62 8.72 -0.95
C GLY A 71 19.15 8.66 -0.52
N VAL A 72 18.40 9.75 -0.71
CA VAL A 72 16.96 9.81 -0.39
C VAL A 72 16.15 8.93 -1.35
N TRP A 73 16.55 8.91 -2.63
CA TRP A 73 15.95 8.05 -3.64
C TRP A 73 16.10 6.56 -3.32
N ILE A 74 17.28 6.14 -2.85
CA ILE A 74 17.52 4.75 -2.45
C ILE A 74 16.58 4.35 -1.30
N GLY A 75 16.51 5.18 -0.25
CA GLY A 75 15.59 4.95 0.86
C GLY A 75 14.13 4.91 0.44
N PHE A 76 13.72 5.84 -0.43
CA PHE A 76 12.36 5.89 -0.97
C PHE A 76 12.02 4.65 -1.80
N VAL A 77 12.90 4.19 -2.68
CA VAL A 77 12.68 3.00 -3.52
C VAL A 77 12.53 1.75 -2.66
N VAL A 78 13.38 1.58 -1.64
CA VAL A 78 13.26 0.46 -0.69
C VAL A 78 11.90 0.48 0.01
N LEU A 79 11.49 1.65 0.50
CA LEU A 79 10.21 1.80 1.19
C LEU A 79 9.03 1.58 0.22
N ALA A 80 9.09 2.13 -0.99
CA ALA A 80 8.08 1.96 -2.02
C ALA A 80 7.91 0.48 -2.41
N LEU A 81 9.00 -0.26 -2.54
CA LEU A 81 8.95 -1.71 -2.83
C LEU A 81 8.30 -2.49 -1.68
N ILE A 82 8.64 -2.16 -0.44
CA ILE A 82 8.05 -2.75 0.77
C ILE A 82 6.51 -2.55 0.77
N PHE A 83 6.06 -1.31 0.53
CA PHE A 83 4.63 -1.00 0.63
C PHE A 83 3.81 -1.36 -0.61
N ASN A 84 4.42 -1.39 -1.81
CA ASN A 84 3.71 -1.66 -3.06
C ASN A 84 3.61 -3.16 -3.37
N LEU A 85 4.49 -4.00 -2.83
CA LEU A 85 4.43 -5.45 -3.05
C LEU A 85 3.29 -6.10 -2.21
N PRO A 86 2.30 -6.74 -2.87
CA PRO A 86 1.13 -7.32 -2.18
C PRO A 86 1.50 -8.45 -1.22
N MET A 87 2.65 -9.11 -1.43
CA MET A 87 3.18 -10.16 -0.57
C MET A 87 3.53 -9.60 0.82
N LEU A 88 4.16 -8.43 0.89
CA LEU A 88 4.55 -7.82 2.16
C LEU A 88 3.37 -7.18 2.88
N ARG A 89 2.41 -6.62 2.13
CA ARG A 89 1.12 -6.18 2.69
C ARG A 89 0.41 -7.30 3.44
N ARG A 90 0.36 -8.52 2.88
CA ARG A 90 -0.31 -9.65 3.52
C ARG A 90 0.40 -10.10 4.81
N VAL A 91 1.74 -10.08 4.81
CA VAL A 91 2.54 -10.41 6.00
C VAL A 91 2.41 -9.33 7.09
N LEU A 92 2.41 -8.05 6.72
CA LEU A 92 2.19 -6.94 7.64
C LEU A 92 0.78 -6.96 8.22
N SER A 93 -0.27 -7.13 7.41
CA SER A 93 -1.64 -7.23 7.92
C SER A 93 -1.83 -8.45 8.83
N ALA A 94 -1.24 -9.60 8.49
CA ALA A 94 -1.26 -10.78 9.34
C ALA A 94 -0.46 -10.58 10.64
N GLY A 95 0.68 -9.89 10.58
CA GLY A 95 1.51 -9.54 11.72
C GLY A 95 0.81 -8.56 12.67
N VAL A 96 0.16 -7.52 12.13
CA VAL A 96 -0.62 -6.55 12.90
C VAL A 96 -1.84 -7.22 13.53
N MET A 97 -2.55 -8.10 12.81
CA MET A 97 -3.65 -8.88 13.38
C MET A 97 -3.17 -9.76 14.53
N LYS A 98 -2.05 -10.48 14.35
CA LYS A 98 -1.44 -11.29 15.43
C LYS A 98 -1.00 -10.43 16.61
N ALA A 99 -0.47 -9.23 16.37
CA ALA A 99 -0.10 -8.29 17.42
C ALA A 99 -1.34 -7.76 18.17
N MET A 100 -2.42 -7.41 17.47
CA MET A 100 -3.68 -6.98 18.08
C MET A 100 -4.35 -8.10 18.90
N VAL A 101 -4.29 -9.35 18.42
CA VAL A 101 -4.73 -10.55 19.15
C VAL A 101 -3.87 -10.76 20.40
N ALA A 102 -2.54 -10.67 20.28
CA ALA A 102 -1.61 -10.84 21.40
C ALA A 102 -1.77 -9.74 22.45
N MET A 103 -2.09 -8.51 22.02
CA MET A 103 -2.38 -7.37 22.89
C MET A 103 -3.80 -7.39 23.48
N LYS A 104 -4.60 -8.45 23.23
CA LYS A 104 -5.98 -8.62 23.75
C LYS A 104 -6.90 -7.41 23.46
N PHE A 105 -6.62 -6.65 22.40
CA PHE A 105 -7.42 -5.50 22.01
C PHE A 105 -8.72 -5.92 21.32
N LEU A 106 -8.82 -7.18 20.89
CA LEU A 106 -10.02 -7.73 20.30
C LEU A 106 -10.99 -8.12 21.42
N PRO A 107 -12.23 -7.60 21.41
CA PRO A 107 -13.25 -8.00 22.37
C PRO A 107 -13.47 -9.50 22.23
N SER A 108 -13.32 -10.23 23.34
CA SER A 108 -13.74 -11.62 23.42
C SER A 108 -15.24 -11.65 23.19
N ILE A 109 -15.69 -12.29 22.11
CA ILE A 109 -17.13 -12.56 21.93
C ILE A 109 -17.62 -13.25 23.20
N SER A 110 -18.58 -12.62 23.87
CA SER A 110 -19.21 -13.17 25.06
C SER A 110 -19.92 -14.48 24.69
N GLN A 111 -19.99 -15.43 25.63
CA GLN A 111 -20.70 -16.69 25.46
C GLN A 111 -22.15 -16.46 25.01
N THR A 112 -22.77 -15.40 25.51
CA THR A 112 -24.12 -14.95 25.18
C THR A 112 -24.25 -14.31 23.79
N GLU A 113 -23.22 -13.62 23.28
CA GLU A 113 -23.21 -13.08 21.90
C GLU A 113 -23.03 -14.21 20.88
N LYS A 114 -22.28 -15.24 21.24
CA LYS A 114 -22.13 -16.46 20.43
C LYS A 114 -23.45 -17.22 20.34
N GLU A 115 -24.10 -17.44 21.48
CA GLU A 115 -25.43 -18.05 21.53
C GLU A 115 -26.48 -17.23 20.79
N ALA A 116 -26.43 -15.90 20.85
CA ALA A 116 -27.35 -15.05 20.09
C ALA A 116 -27.14 -15.11 18.57
N ILE A 117 -25.89 -15.23 18.10
CA ILE A 117 -25.57 -15.42 16.67
C ILE A 117 -25.99 -16.82 16.20
N ASP A 118 -25.73 -17.85 16.99
CA ASP A 118 -26.12 -19.22 16.67
C ASP A 118 -27.65 -19.39 16.72
N ALA A 119 -28.32 -18.76 17.69
CA ALA A 119 -29.79 -18.75 17.78
C ALA A 119 -30.47 -17.91 16.69
N GLY A 120 -29.78 -16.88 16.17
CA GLY A 120 -30.26 -16.05 15.06
C GLY A 120 -30.12 -16.71 13.67
N THR A 121 -29.41 -17.83 13.58
CA THR A 121 -29.28 -18.58 12.33
C THR A 121 -30.48 -19.53 12.23
N VAL A 122 -31.61 -19.04 11.72
CA VAL A 122 -32.83 -19.84 11.50
C VAL A 122 -32.63 -20.78 10.31
N TRP A 123 -31.75 -21.75 10.50
CA TRP A 123 -31.28 -22.69 9.49
C TRP A 123 -32.43 -23.53 8.90
N VAL A 124 -33.46 -23.80 9.71
CA VAL A 124 -34.70 -24.50 9.33
C VAL A 124 -35.50 -23.71 8.28
N GLU A 125 -35.71 -22.40 8.51
CA GLU A 125 -36.47 -21.55 7.59
C GLU A 125 -35.69 -21.35 6.28
N GLY A 126 -34.37 -21.18 6.37
CA GLY A 126 -33.49 -21.09 5.20
C GLY A 126 -33.54 -22.33 4.30
N GLU A 127 -33.57 -23.54 4.88
CA GLU A 127 -33.74 -24.79 4.13
C GLU A 127 -35.14 -24.93 3.53
N LEU A 128 -36.19 -24.52 4.25
CA LEU A 128 -37.58 -24.61 3.80
C LEU A 128 -37.84 -23.80 2.51
N PHE A 129 -37.19 -22.63 2.38
CA PHE A 129 -37.35 -21.72 1.23
C PHE A 129 -36.27 -21.90 0.15
N SER A 130 -35.35 -22.85 0.30
CA SER A 130 -34.26 -23.12 -0.65
C SER A 130 -34.70 -23.80 -1.97
N GLY A 131 -35.97 -24.19 -2.07
CA GLY A 131 -36.55 -24.87 -3.25
C GLY A 131 -36.20 -26.36 -3.37
N LYS A 132 -35.22 -26.86 -2.60
CA LYS A 132 -34.89 -28.29 -2.44
C LYS A 132 -34.58 -28.60 -0.97
N PRO A 133 -35.60 -28.59 -0.09
CA PRO A 133 -35.39 -28.86 1.33
C PRO A 133 -34.90 -30.30 1.55
N ASP A 134 -33.85 -30.46 2.36
CA ASP A 134 -33.33 -31.75 2.80
C ASP A 134 -33.86 -32.08 4.19
N PHE A 135 -35.01 -32.75 4.22
CA PHE A 135 -35.72 -33.09 5.45
C PHE A 135 -34.95 -34.08 6.35
N ALA A 136 -34.04 -34.88 5.79
CA ALA A 136 -33.23 -35.81 6.59
C ALA A 136 -32.29 -35.03 7.52
N ARG A 137 -31.66 -33.97 6.98
CA ARG A 137 -30.79 -33.06 7.73
C ARG A 137 -31.54 -32.30 8.83
N MET A 138 -32.78 -31.90 8.55
CA MET A 138 -33.64 -31.22 9.52
C MET A 138 -34.05 -32.10 10.70
N LEU A 139 -34.27 -33.41 10.46
CA LEU A 139 -34.68 -34.37 11.49
C LEU A 139 -33.52 -34.91 12.33
N GLU A 140 -32.28 -34.86 11.82
CA GLU A 140 -31.08 -35.29 12.54
C GLU A 140 -30.54 -34.25 13.54
N GLN A 141 -30.94 -32.99 13.41
CA GLN A 141 -30.48 -31.96 14.35
C GLN A 141 -31.30 -32.03 15.66
N PRO A 142 -30.64 -32.12 16.84
CA PRO A 142 -31.35 -32.04 18.09
C PRO A 142 -31.96 -30.65 18.23
N TYR A 143 -33.29 -30.61 18.34
CA TYR A 143 -34.04 -29.42 18.73
C TYR A 143 -33.59 -29.02 20.16
N PRO A 144 -33.18 -27.76 20.40
CA PRO A 144 -32.87 -27.30 21.76
C PRO A 144 -34.10 -27.28 22.67
#